data_AF-T2J7H2-F1
#
_entry.id   AF-T2J7H2-F1
#
_cell.length_a   1.000
_cell.length_b   1.000
_cell.length_c   1.000
_cell.angle_alpha   90.00
_cell.angle_beta   90.00
_cell.angle_gamma   90.00
#
_symmetry.space_group_name_H-M   'P 1'
#
loop_
_entity.id
_entity.type
_entity.pdbx_description
1 polymer ?
#
loop_
_entity_poly.entity_id
_entity_poly.type
_entity_poly.pdbx_seq_one_letter_code
_entity_poly.pdbx_strand_id
1 'polypeptide(L)'
;MNEKNEHDFVIPSDVDESVTSFMFDEGFWDEFQQSPERQEQISANYISYFWDTLIERFSKHILEDTQYYKSHPGVKGTEPVVRFLAAESRFRRRILARQLLDFVRLAPRDKIAIRYICSSSPQEPYYVFLTLPHDDWMTYEVYREARGAFLNAYCRTVKLNFPDVQHIVGIATEPGLNNRSQSEDAMYLDATNWTEEDAAKTREISEELNIFKNAKPFNIHDEEYPL
;
A
#
# COMPACT_ATOMS: atom_id res chain seq x y z
N MET A 1 -7.19 -25.60 -13.39
CA MET A 1 -7.01 -25.58 -11.93
C MET A 1 -6.48 -26.93 -11.49
N ASN A 2 -5.44 -26.97 -10.67
CA ASN A 2 -4.86 -28.21 -10.16
C ASN A 2 -5.77 -28.85 -9.08
N GLU A 3 -5.35 -30.01 -8.53
CA GLU A 3 -6.08 -30.70 -7.46
C GLU A 3 -6.28 -29.86 -6.19
N LYS A 4 -5.51 -28.78 -6.02
CA LYS A 4 -5.61 -27.81 -4.92
C LYS A 4 -6.45 -26.60 -5.27
N ASN A 5 -7.15 -26.62 -6.41
CA ASN A 5 -8.00 -25.53 -6.86
C ASN A 5 -7.22 -24.24 -7.20
N GLU A 6 -5.91 -24.35 -7.48
CA GLU A 6 -5.04 -23.24 -7.89
C GLU A 6 -5.02 -23.12 -9.42
N HIS A 7 -4.88 -21.90 -9.93
CA HIS A 7 -4.65 -21.67 -11.36
C HIS A 7 -3.21 -22.07 -11.70
N ASP A 8 -3.06 -23.22 -12.35
CA ASP A 8 -1.77 -23.80 -12.71
C ASP A 8 -1.89 -24.48 -14.09
N PHE A 9 -0.75 -24.69 -14.75
CA PHE A 9 -0.67 -25.47 -15.98
C PHE A 9 -0.91 -26.95 -15.64
N VAL A 10 -2.15 -27.39 -15.79
CA VAL A 10 -2.51 -28.79 -15.57
C VAL A 10 -2.02 -29.61 -16.75
N ILE A 11 -0.96 -30.39 -16.53
CA ILE A 11 -0.54 -31.41 -17.49
C ILE A 11 -1.55 -32.57 -17.35
N PRO A 12 -2.26 -32.94 -18.43
CA PRO A 12 -3.21 -34.04 -18.38
C PRO A 12 -2.50 -35.34 -17.95
N SER A 13 -3.13 -36.13 -17.08
CA SER A 13 -2.54 -37.35 -16.51
C SER A 13 -2.41 -38.51 -17.51
N ASP A 14 -3.02 -38.36 -18.69
CA ASP A 14 -2.97 -39.29 -19.82
C ASP A 14 -1.83 -38.99 -20.81
N VAL A 15 -1.01 -37.97 -20.53
CA VAL A 15 0.17 -37.65 -21.31
C VAL A 15 1.29 -38.65 -20.99
N ASP A 16 1.83 -39.28 -22.03
CA ASP A 16 2.94 -40.25 -21.94
C ASP A 16 4.16 -39.61 -21.23
N GLU A 17 4.84 -40.37 -20.35
CA GLU A 17 6.05 -39.94 -19.63
C GLU A 17 7.19 -39.54 -20.59
N SER A 18 7.05 -39.86 -21.88
CA SER A 18 7.95 -39.48 -22.97
C SER A 18 7.79 -38.03 -23.47
N VAL A 19 6.73 -37.32 -23.08
CA VAL A 19 6.52 -35.92 -23.46
C VAL A 19 7.49 -35.01 -22.72
N THR A 20 8.48 -34.52 -23.47
CA THR A 20 9.59 -33.70 -22.96
C THR A 20 9.46 -32.23 -23.36
N SER A 21 8.39 -31.85 -24.06
CA SER A 21 8.24 -30.50 -24.62
C SER A 21 6.79 -30.04 -24.63
N PHE A 22 6.57 -28.80 -24.21
CA PHE A 22 5.34 -28.05 -24.44
C PHE A 22 5.60 -27.04 -25.57
N MET A 23 4.73 -27.00 -26.57
CA MET A 23 4.81 -26.03 -27.66
C MET A 23 3.48 -25.26 -27.74
N PHE A 24 3.60 -23.94 -27.85
CA PHE A 24 2.50 -23.06 -28.26
C PHE A 24 2.70 -22.77 -29.73
N ASP A 25 1.65 -22.95 -30.54
CA ASP A 25 1.70 -22.50 -31.93
C ASP A 25 1.83 -20.96 -32.01
N GLU A 26 2.29 -20.48 -33.16
CA GLU A 26 2.35 -19.04 -33.41
C GLU A 26 0.92 -18.47 -33.47
N GLY A 27 0.68 -17.30 -32.85
CA GLY A 27 -0.63 -16.63 -32.83
C GLY A 27 -1.39 -16.70 -31.51
N PHE A 28 -1.09 -17.65 -30.61
CA PHE A 28 -1.74 -17.72 -29.28
C PHE A 28 -1.55 -16.44 -28.45
N TRP A 29 -0.42 -15.74 -28.62
CA TRP A 29 -0.20 -14.45 -27.96
C TRP A 29 -1.15 -13.36 -28.47
N ASP A 30 -1.36 -13.29 -29.78
CA ASP A 30 -2.26 -12.30 -30.39
C ASP A 30 -3.72 -12.60 -30.04
N GLU A 31 -4.11 -13.87 -30.01
CA GLU A 31 -5.42 -14.32 -29.54
C GLU A 31 -5.63 -13.96 -28.06
N PHE A 32 -4.64 -14.22 -27.21
CA PHE A 32 -4.68 -13.83 -25.80
C PHE A 32 -4.77 -12.31 -25.62
N GLN A 33 -3.99 -11.52 -26.36
CA GLN A 33 -4.08 -10.06 -26.29
C GLN A 33 -5.47 -9.55 -26.72
N GLN A 34 -6.15 -10.25 -27.62
CA GLN A 34 -7.49 -9.88 -28.10
C GLN A 34 -8.62 -10.47 -27.23
N SER A 35 -8.32 -11.33 -26.27
CA SER A 35 -9.35 -11.99 -25.47
C SER A 35 -10.13 -10.99 -24.60
N PRO A 36 -11.45 -11.20 -24.39
CA PRO A 36 -12.25 -10.35 -23.52
C PRO A 36 -11.67 -10.25 -22.10
N GLU A 37 -11.20 -11.36 -21.54
CA GLU A 37 -10.65 -11.43 -20.19
C GLU A 37 -9.39 -10.56 -20.07
N ARG A 38 -8.53 -10.57 -21.10
CA ARG A 38 -7.33 -9.74 -21.13
C ARG A 38 -7.67 -8.26 -21.24
N GLN A 39 -8.65 -7.90 -22.05
CA GLN A 39 -9.11 -6.50 -22.18
C GLN A 39 -9.74 -6.00 -20.87
N GLU A 40 -10.55 -6.82 -20.20
CA GLU A 40 -11.11 -6.51 -18.88
C GLU A 40 -10.02 -6.37 -17.81
N GLN A 41 -9.01 -7.23 -17.83
CA GLN A 41 -7.85 -7.13 -16.94
C GLN A 41 -7.10 -5.81 -17.13
N ILE A 42 -6.83 -5.40 -18.37
CA ILE A 42 -6.17 -4.12 -18.68
C ILE A 42 -7.01 -2.94 -18.18
N SER A 43 -8.31 -2.96 -18.47
CA SER A 43 -9.26 -1.93 -18.02
C SER A 43 -9.29 -1.82 -16.48
N ALA A 44 -9.43 -2.95 -15.78
CA ALA A 44 -9.43 -2.99 -14.32
C ALA A 44 -8.09 -2.50 -13.75
N ASN A 45 -6.98 -2.84 -14.39
CA ASN A 45 -5.64 -2.45 -13.96
C ASN A 45 -5.34 -0.97 -14.19
N TYR A 46 -6.16 -0.21 -14.92
CA TYR A 46 -5.90 1.21 -15.18
C TYR A 46 -5.70 2.02 -13.88
N ILE A 47 -6.46 1.74 -12.83
CA ILE A 47 -6.30 2.44 -11.53
C ILE A 47 -4.94 2.18 -10.86
N SER A 48 -4.25 1.08 -11.18
CA SER A 48 -2.92 0.80 -10.63
C SER A 48 -1.87 1.82 -11.08
N TYR A 49 -2.07 2.52 -12.20
CA TYR A 49 -1.13 3.57 -12.65
C TYR A 49 -1.10 4.79 -11.71
N PHE A 50 -2.14 4.98 -10.90
CA PHE A 50 -2.08 5.94 -9.79
C PHE A 50 -0.99 5.57 -8.78
N TRP A 51 -0.82 4.28 -8.48
CA TRP A 51 0.25 3.78 -7.62
C TRP A 51 1.63 4.01 -8.25
N ASP A 52 1.76 3.79 -9.56
CA ASP A 52 3.00 4.07 -10.30
C ASP A 52 3.36 5.56 -10.20
N THR A 53 2.35 6.44 -10.31
CA THR A 53 2.53 7.89 -10.12
C THR A 53 2.99 8.24 -8.69
N LEU A 54 2.47 7.57 -7.66
CA LEU A 54 2.94 7.74 -6.28
C LEU A 54 4.40 7.34 -6.12
N ILE A 55 4.79 6.19 -6.68
CA ILE A 55 6.18 5.72 -6.70
C ILE A 55 7.10 6.77 -7.32
N GLU A 56 6.72 7.32 -8.49
CA GLU A 56 7.49 8.36 -9.16
C GLU A 56 7.62 9.63 -8.32
N ARG A 57 6.53 10.11 -7.69
CA ARG A 57 6.57 11.29 -6.82
C ARG A 57 7.48 11.08 -5.62
N PHE A 58 7.33 9.97 -4.91
CA PHE A 58 8.20 9.68 -3.77
C PHE A 58 9.66 9.51 -4.19
N SER A 59 9.92 8.88 -5.34
CA SER A 59 11.28 8.76 -5.88
C SER A 59 11.91 10.12 -6.18
N LYS A 60 11.15 11.05 -6.78
CA LYS A 60 11.60 12.44 -7.01
C LYS A 60 11.92 13.15 -5.70
N HIS A 61 11.02 13.06 -4.71
CA HIS A 61 11.26 13.71 -3.42
C HIS A 61 12.47 13.14 -2.67
N ILE A 62 12.78 11.85 -2.83
CA ILE A 62 14.00 11.22 -2.28
C ILE A 62 15.25 11.76 -2.98
N LEU A 63 15.22 11.87 -4.32
CA LEU A 63 16.35 12.37 -5.11
C LEU A 63 16.63 13.86 -4.87
N GLU A 64 15.58 14.65 -4.65
CA GLU A 64 15.68 16.10 -4.43
C GLU A 64 15.93 16.47 -2.95
N ASP A 65 15.98 15.49 -2.04
CA ASP A 65 16.04 15.66 -0.57
C ASP A 65 14.93 16.59 -0.02
N THR A 66 13.78 16.59 -0.69
CA THR A 66 12.63 17.46 -0.34
C THR A 66 11.62 16.77 0.60
N GLN A 67 11.89 15.53 1.03
CA GLN A 67 11.04 14.85 2.01
C GLN A 67 11.27 15.39 3.43
N TYR A 68 10.20 15.92 4.02
CA TYR A 68 10.27 16.62 5.30
C TYR A 68 10.32 15.69 6.54
N TYR A 69 10.46 14.37 6.36
CA TYR A 69 10.45 13.42 7.48
C TYR A 69 11.85 13.16 8.04
N LYS A 70 12.24 13.95 9.06
CA LYS A 70 13.51 13.84 9.78
C LYS A 70 13.42 12.95 11.04
N SER A 71 12.95 11.70 10.93
CA SER A 71 13.28 10.72 11.98
C SER A 71 14.68 10.14 11.77
N HIS A 72 15.15 10.09 10.52
CA HIS A 72 16.53 9.78 10.14
C HIS A 72 16.88 10.64 8.90
N PRO A 73 17.70 11.70 9.02
CA PRO A 73 18.00 12.55 7.87
C PRO A 73 18.76 11.75 6.80
N GLY A 74 18.17 11.62 5.62
CA GLY A 74 18.82 11.12 4.40
C GLY A 74 18.11 9.96 3.69
N VAL A 75 18.51 9.73 2.44
CA VAL A 75 18.06 8.70 1.47
C VAL A 75 17.83 7.29 2.07
N LYS A 76 18.51 6.95 3.17
CA LYS A 76 18.42 5.64 3.82
C LYS A 76 17.09 5.37 4.53
N GLY A 77 16.36 6.39 4.98
CA GLY A 77 15.09 6.22 5.69
C GLY A 77 13.90 5.95 4.76
N THR A 78 14.00 6.38 3.49
CA THR A 78 12.87 6.47 2.56
C THR A 78 13.02 5.59 1.32
N GLU A 79 14.22 5.12 0.98
CA GLU A 79 14.42 4.01 0.02
C GLU A 79 13.53 2.79 0.31
N PRO A 80 13.37 2.32 1.57
CA PRO A 80 12.55 1.15 1.82
C PRO A 80 11.10 1.32 1.40
N VAL A 81 10.57 2.54 1.51
CA VAL A 81 9.20 2.83 1.10
C VAL A 81 9.04 2.56 -0.40
N VAL A 82 9.87 3.18 -1.23
CA VAL A 82 9.80 3.01 -2.69
C VAL A 82 10.00 1.55 -3.09
N ARG A 83 10.91 0.84 -2.43
CA ARG A 83 11.14 -0.60 -2.66
C ARG A 83 9.89 -1.42 -2.36
N PHE A 84 9.22 -1.21 -1.23
CA PHE A 84 7.98 -1.92 -0.91
C PHE A 84 6.85 -1.56 -1.89
N LEU A 85 6.66 -0.28 -2.21
CA LEU A 85 5.66 0.16 -3.19
C LEU A 85 5.90 -0.49 -4.57
N ALA A 86 7.16 -0.59 -4.99
CA ALA A 86 7.56 -1.17 -6.26
C ALA A 86 7.51 -2.71 -6.27
N ALA A 87 7.66 -3.37 -5.13
CA ALA A 87 7.57 -4.83 -5.02
C ALA A 87 6.13 -5.36 -5.19
N GLU A 88 5.12 -4.50 -5.01
CA GLU A 88 3.71 -4.90 -5.17
C GLU A 88 3.39 -5.31 -6.61
N SER A 89 2.72 -6.46 -6.76
CA SER A 89 2.20 -6.95 -8.04
C SER A 89 1.19 -5.96 -8.63
N ARG A 90 0.96 -6.02 -9.95
CA ARG A 90 -0.01 -5.15 -10.63
C ARG A 90 -1.42 -5.26 -10.01
N PHE A 91 -1.82 -6.48 -9.63
CA PHE A 91 -3.09 -6.74 -8.94
C PHE A 91 -3.13 -6.10 -7.55
N ARG A 92 -2.08 -6.26 -6.73
CA ARG A 92 -1.98 -5.59 -5.42
C ARG A 92 -1.99 -4.07 -5.55
N ARG A 93 -1.24 -3.50 -6.50
CA ARG A 93 -1.27 -2.06 -6.80
C ARG A 93 -2.68 -1.58 -7.15
N ARG A 94 -3.46 -2.36 -7.91
CA ARG A 94 -4.86 -2.04 -8.22
C ARG A 94 -5.70 -1.93 -6.95
N ILE A 95 -5.61 -2.91 -6.06
CA ILE A 95 -6.34 -2.94 -4.79
C ILE A 95 -5.93 -1.74 -3.93
N LEU A 96 -4.63 -1.55 -3.70
CA LEU A 96 -4.10 -0.48 -2.84
C LEU A 96 -4.44 0.91 -3.38
N ALA A 97 -4.30 1.12 -4.69
CA ALA A 97 -4.69 2.38 -5.34
C ALA A 97 -6.18 2.68 -5.16
N ARG A 98 -7.05 1.69 -5.40
CA ARG A 98 -8.50 1.84 -5.19
C ARG A 98 -8.81 2.18 -3.73
N GLN A 99 -8.20 1.46 -2.80
CA GLN A 99 -8.41 1.69 -1.37
C GLN A 99 -7.96 3.07 -0.93
N LEU A 100 -6.81 3.54 -1.41
CA LEU A 100 -6.29 4.87 -1.08
C LEU A 100 -7.17 5.97 -1.68
N LEU A 101 -7.54 5.87 -2.95
CA LEU A 101 -8.39 6.87 -3.62
C LEU A 101 -9.79 6.93 -2.99
N ASP A 102 -10.41 5.78 -2.72
CA ASP A 102 -11.71 5.74 -2.05
C ASP A 102 -11.62 6.28 -0.62
N PHE A 103 -10.55 5.95 0.11
CA PHE A 103 -10.30 6.47 1.44
C PHE A 103 -10.20 7.99 1.44
N VAL A 104 -9.38 8.57 0.57
CA VAL A 104 -9.19 10.02 0.45
C VAL A 104 -10.48 10.73 0.02
N ARG A 105 -11.23 10.13 -0.91
CA ARG A 105 -12.53 10.67 -1.37
C ARG A 105 -13.58 10.71 -0.25
N LEU A 106 -13.61 9.69 0.60
CA LEU A 106 -14.60 9.54 1.67
C LEU A 106 -14.17 10.17 3.00
N ALA A 107 -12.89 10.52 3.15
CA ALA A 107 -12.37 11.14 4.36
C ALA A 107 -13.10 12.46 4.65
N PRO A 108 -13.54 12.71 5.91
CA PRO A 108 -14.07 14.00 6.31
C PRO A 108 -13.02 15.10 6.08
N ARG A 109 -13.46 16.27 5.60
CA ARG A 109 -12.55 17.38 5.29
C ARG A 109 -12.01 18.10 6.52
N ASP A 110 -12.66 17.94 7.66
CA ASP A 110 -12.44 18.64 8.92
C ASP A 110 -11.89 17.72 10.03
N LYS A 111 -11.64 16.44 9.73
CA LYS A 111 -11.19 15.45 10.72
C LYS A 111 -10.06 14.59 10.19
N ILE A 112 -9.24 14.12 11.11
CA ILE A 112 -8.28 13.05 10.85
C ILE A 112 -9.05 11.78 10.50
N ALA A 113 -8.68 11.13 9.41
CA ALA A 113 -9.13 9.78 9.11
C ALA A 113 -7.94 8.84 8.97
N ILE A 114 -8.16 7.58 9.31
CA ILE A 114 -7.18 6.51 9.15
C ILE A 114 -7.82 5.25 8.57
N ARG A 115 -7.05 4.54 7.76
CA ARG A 115 -7.33 3.18 7.30
C ARG A 115 -6.04 2.38 7.34
N TYR A 116 -6.09 1.10 7.70
CA TYR A 116 -4.97 0.19 7.46
C TYR A 116 -5.43 -0.99 6.60
N ILE A 117 -4.49 -1.59 5.87
CA ILE A 117 -4.69 -2.74 5.01
C ILE A 117 -3.73 -3.82 5.47
N CYS A 118 -4.30 -4.98 5.78
CA CYS A 118 -3.52 -6.12 6.23
C CYS A 118 -2.73 -6.75 5.09
N SER A 119 -1.55 -7.25 5.44
CA SER A 119 -0.76 -8.09 4.56
C SER A 119 -1.29 -9.52 4.53
N SER A 120 -1.12 -10.21 3.39
CA SER A 120 -1.42 -11.64 3.26
C SER A 120 -0.23 -12.54 3.65
N SER A 121 0.98 -11.98 3.79
CA SER A 121 2.18 -12.71 4.20
C SER A 121 3.12 -11.87 5.09
N PRO A 122 3.97 -12.48 5.94
CA PRO A 122 4.92 -11.74 6.77
C PRO A 122 5.93 -10.87 5.98
N GLN A 123 6.23 -11.26 4.74
CA GLN A 123 7.19 -10.55 3.86
C GLN A 123 6.57 -9.31 3.20
N GLU A 124 5.25 -9.28 3.08
CA GLU A 124 4.50 -8.14 2.55
C GLU A 124 4.21 -7.11 3.67
N PRO A 125 4.27 -5.81 3.36
CA PRO A 125 4.00 -4.78 4.35
C PRO A 125 2.50 -4.64 4.61
N TYR A 126 2.16 -4.27 5.84
CA TYR A 126 0.89 -3.61 6.11
C TYR A 126 0.94 -2.18 5.56
N TYR A 127 -0.18 -1.69 5.06
CA TYR A 127 -0.31 -0.29 4.67
C TYR A 127 -1.14 0.48 5.67
N VAL A 128 -0.73 1.71 5.98
CA VAL A 128 -1.49 2.66 6.79
C VAL A 128 -1.72 3.92 5.97
N PHE A 129 -2.98 4.28 5.76
CA PHE A 129 -3.39 5.50 5.08
C PHE A 129 -3.93 6.50 6.10
N LEU A 130 -3.44 7.74 6.03
CA LEU A 130 -3.83 8.85 6.89
C LEU A 130 -4.30 10.02 6.03
N THR A 131 -5.37 10.67 6.46
CA THR A 131 -5.68 12.04 6.01
C THR A 131 -5.62 12.99 7.19
N LEU A 132 -4.94 14.13 7.01
CA LEU A 132 -4.91 15.22 7.99
C LEU A 132 -5.38 16.51 7.28
N PRO A 133 -6.44 17.17 7.75
CA PRO A 133 -6.80 18.50 7.27
C PRO A 133 -5.68 19.52 7.54
N HIS A 134 -5.46 20.44 6.60
CA HIS A 134 -4.60 21.61 6.83
C HIS A 134 -5.49 22.79 7.21
N ASP A 135 -5.33 23.29 8.43
CA ASP A 135 -6.07 24.46 8.90
C ASP A 135 -5.33 25.77 8.57
N ASP A 136 -6.06 26.84 8.25
CA ASP A 136 -5.48 28.13 7.84
C ASP A 136 -4.57 28.78 8.90
N TRP A 137 -4.73 28.42 10.18
CA TRP A 137 -3.96 29.01 11.28
C TRP A 137 -2.54 28.44 11.40
N MET A 138 -2.24 27.31 10.76
CA MET A 138 -0.94 26.65 10.87
C MET A 138 -0.11 26.83 9.59
N THR A 139 1.20 27.04 9.76
CA THR A 139 2.10 27.07 8.59
C THR A 139 2.18 25.68 7.96
N TYR A 140 2.54 25.65 6.67
CA TYR A 140 2.63 24.39 5.94
C TYR A 140 3.71 23.45 6.53
N GLU A 141 4.79 23.99 7.06
CA GLU A 141 5.86 23.22 7.70
C GLU A 141 5.38 22.55 8.99
N VAL A 142 4.68 23.29 9.85
CA VAL A 142 4.09 22.75 11.09
C VAL A 142 3.05 21.69 10.76
N TYR A 143 2.26 21.91 9.70
CA TYR A 143 1.30 20.92 9.20
C TYR A 143 1.97 19.63 8.74
N ARG A 144 3.03 19.71 7.95
CA ARG A 144 3.78 18.54 7.47
C ARG A 144 4.43 17.77 8.62
N GLU A 145 4.99 18.47 9.61
CA GLU A 145 5.55 17.85 10.80
C GLU A 145 4.47 17.12 11.62
N ALA A 146 3.33 17.77 11.85
CA ALA A 146 2.21 17.16 12.56
C ALA A 146 1.65 15.95 11.81
N ARG A 147 1.41 16.07 10.50
CA ARG A 147 0.96 14.95 9.65
C ARG A 147 1.90 13.77 9.75
N GLY A 148 3.19 14.07 9.75
CA GLY A 148 4.20 13.07 9.90
C GLY A 148 4.09 12.35 11.26
N ALA A 149 4.13 13.11 12.35
CA ALA A 149 4.05 12.57 13.71
C ALA A 149 2.81 11.70 13.92
N PHE A 150 1.64 12.14 13.42
CA PHE A 150 0.43 11.32 13.42
C PHE A 150 0.64 10.02 12.65
N LEU A 151 1.15 10.06 11.42
CA LEU A 151 1.39 8.87 10.61
C LEU A 151 2.29 7.87 11.35
N ASN A 152 3.36 8.34 12.01
CA ASN A 152 4.24 7.50 12.80
C ASN A 152 3.51 6.85 13.99
N ALA A 153 2.77 7.64 14.76
CA ALA A 153 1.99 7.13 15.90
C ALA A 153 1.03 6.03 15.45
N TYR A 154 0.31 6.25 14.35
CA TYR A 154 -0.63 5.29 13.81
C TYR A 154 0.04 4.01 13.28
N CYS A 155 1.17 4.10 12.57
CA CYS A 155 1.95 2.93 12.16
C CYS A 155 2.41 2.11 13.37
N ARG A 156 2.87 2.77 14.43
CA ARG A 156 3.28 2.10 15.66
C ARG A 156 2.08 1.44 16.36
N THR A 157 0.91 2.08 16.40
CA THR A 157 -0.29 1.45 16.97
C THR A 157 -0.74 0.24 16.16
N VAL A 158 -0.56 0.24 14.83
CA VAL A 158 -0.80 -0.98 14.01
C VAL A 158 0.11 -2.12 14.47
N LYS A 159 1.39 -1.86 14.74
CA LYS A 159 2.29 -2.89 15.31
C LYS A 159 1.83 -3.38 16.68
N LEU A 160 1.32 -2.51 17.56
CA LEU A 160 0.76 -2.93 18.85
C LEU A 160 -0.44 -3.87 18.68
N ASN A 161 -1.34 -3.56 17.75
CA ASN A 161 -2.56 -4.33 17.52
C ASN A 161 -2.30 -5.64 16.74
N PHE A 162 -1.22 -5.69 15.96
CA PHE A 162 -0.82 -6.84 15.16
C PHE A 162 0.64 -7.19 15.46
N PRO A 163 0.94 -7.87 16.58
CA PRO A 163 2.31 -8.09 17.04
C PRO A 163 3.19 -8.85 16.02
N ASP A 164 2.61 -9.63 15.13
CA ASP A 164 3.33 -10.43 14.13
C ASP A 164 3.81 -9.60 12.92
N VAL A 165 3.33 -8.36 12.75
CA VAL A 165 3.74 -7.53 11.60
C VAL A 165 5.20 -7.11 11.73
N GLN A 166 5.96 -7.29 10.64
CA GLN A 166 7.37 -6.91 10.58
C GLN A 166 7.60 -5.62 9.78
N HIS A 167 6.76 -5.37 8.78
CA HIS A 167 6.92 -4.27 7.84
C HIS A 167 5.62 -3.46 7.76
N ILE A 168 5.73 -2.14 7.95
CA ILE A 168 4.58 -1.23 7.83
C ILE A 168 4.99 -0.04 6.95
N VAL A 169 4.18 0.23 5.92
CA VAL A 169 4.31 1.40 5.06
C VAL A 169 3.16 2.36 5.35
N GLY A 170 3.50 3.58 5.76
CA GLY A 170 2.53 4.66 5.97
C GLY A 170 2.49 5.59 4.76
N ILE A 171 1.29 6.01 4.34
CA ILE A 171 1.04 7.06 3.36
C ILE A 171 0.06 8.06 3.96
N ALA A 172 0.42 9.35 3.96
CA ALA A 172 -0.44 10.42 4.43
C ALA A 172 -0.66 11.50 3.36
N THR A 173 -1.86 12.08 3.34
CA THR A 173 -2.24 13.15 2.41
C THR A 173 -3.33 14.05 3.01
N GLU A 174 -3.79 15.06 2.27
CA GLU A 174 -4.94 15.89 2.62
C GLU A 174 -6.28 15.16 2.32
N PRO A 175 -7.36 15.41 3.07
CA PRO A 175 -8.68 14.86 2.75
C PRO A 175 -9.31 15.49 1.49
N GLY A 176 -10.17 14.72 0.81
CA GLY A 176 -10.84 15.12 -0.43
C GLY A 176 -9.95 14.91 -1.67
N LEU A 177 -10.50 15.03 -2.87
CA LEU A 177 -9.72 14.97 -4.12
C LEU A 177 -9.58 16.39 -4.69
N ASN A 178 -8.44 17.05 -4.45
CA ASN A 178 -8.13 18.36 -5.02
C ASN A 178 -6.94 18.25 -5.98
N ASN A 179 -7.22 18.36 -7.29
CA ASN A 179 -6.29 18.04 -8.39
C ASN A 179 -5.09 19.00 -8.56
N ARG A 180 -4.87 20.00 -7.71
CA ARG A 180 -3.89 21.06 -8.00
C ARG A 180 -2.72 21.18 -7.02
N SER A 181 -2.77 20.56 -5.84
CA SER A 181 -1.71 20.73 -4.84
C SER A 181 -1.81 19.77 -3.65
N GLN A 182 -2.26 18.53 -3.86
CA GLN A 182 -2.17 17.53 -2.81
C GLN A 182 -0.74 17.06 -2.66
N SER A 183 -0.32 16.97 -1.41
CA SER A 183 1.02 16.60 -1.04
C SER A 183 0.96 15.25 -0.34
N GLU A 184 1.82 14.34 -0.74
CA GLU A 184 1.92 13.04 -0.11
C GLU A 184 3.16 12.95 0.79
N ASP A 185 2.98 12.36 1.97
CA ASP A 185 4.07 11.89 2.83
C ASP A 185 4.06 10.37 2.87
N ALA A 186 5.25 9.77 2.94
CA ALA A 186 5.39 8.34 3.06
C ALA A 186 6.42 8.01 4.15
N MET A 187 6.23 6.89 4.83
CA MET A 187 7.21 6.35 5.77
C MET A 187 7.23 4.85 5.78
N TYR A 188 8.35 4.30 6.22
CA TYR A 188 8.51 2.88 6.52
C TYR A 188 8.85 2.72 7.99
N LEU A 189 8.15 1.82 8.66
CA LEU A 189 8.47 1.37 10.01
C LEU A 189 8.96 -0.09 9.92
N ASP A 190 10.23 -0.27 10.25
CA ASP A 190 10.81 -1.59 10.49
C ASP A 190 10.45 -2.04 11.91
N ALA A 191 9.59 -3.05 12.01
CA ALA A 191 9.12 -3.60 13.27
C ALA A 191 9.72 -4.97 13.59
N THR A 192 10.79 -5.37 12.90
CA THR A 192 11.50 -6.64 13.13
C THR A 192 12.17 -6.70 14.50
N ASN A 193 12.69 -5.56 14.98
CA ASN A 193 13.38 -5.43 16.27
C ASN A 193 12.53 -4.65 17.30
N TRP A 194 11.23 -4.91 17.33
CA TRP A 194 10.29 -4.20 18.22
C TRP A 194 10.48 -4.58 19.69
N THR A 195 10.73 -3.60 20.56
CA THR A 195 10.99 -3.82 21.99
C THR A 195 9.75 -3.57 22.87
N GLU A 196 9.79 -4.03 24.12
CA GLU A 196 8.72 -3.69 25.10
C GLU A 196 8.73 -2.19 25.45
N GLU A 197 9.89 -1.52 25.37
CA GLU A 197 9.97 -0.07 25.54
C GLU A 197 9.25 0.66 24.40
N ASP A 198 9.41 0.20 23.14
CA ASP A 198 8.65 0.71 22.00
C ASP A 198 7.15 0.49 22.19
N ALA A 199 6.77 -0.68 22.68
CA ALA A 199 5.38 -1.00 22.98
C ALA A 199 4.80 -0.07 24.04
N ALA A 200 5.50 0.13 25.16
CA ALA A 200 5.08 1.01 26.26
C ALA A 200 4.88 2.46 25.79
N LYS A 201 5.88 3.03 25.09
CA LYS A 201 5.80 4.38 24.52
C LYS A 201 4.63 4.51 23.54
N THR A 202 4.39 3.47 22.74
CA THR A 202 3.29 3.51 21.77
C THR A 202 1.93 3.43 22.45
N ARG A 203 1.78 2.67 23.54
CA ARG A 203 0.53 2.60 24.31
C ARG A 203 0.16 3.98 24.86
N GLU A 204 1.12 4.68 25.47
CA GLU A 204 0.95 6.05 25.98
C GLU A 204 0.47 7.00 24.87
N ILE A 205 1.19 7.07 23.75
CA ILE A 205 0.83 7.92 22.61
C ILE A 205 -0.54 7.54 22.02
N SER A 206 -0.84 6.24 21.92
CA SER A 206 -2.11 5.75 21.37
C SER A 206 -3.30 6.13 22.25
N GLU A 207 -3.13 6.14 23.56
CA GLU A 207 -4.15 6.56 24.51
C GLU A 207 -4.39 8.07 24.46
N GLU A 208 -3.32 8.88 24.45
CA GLU A 208 -3.39 10.33 24.31
C GLU A 208 -4.11 10.76 23.03
N LEU A 209 -3.74 10.13 21.91
CA LEU A 209 -4.28 10.43 20.58
C LEU A 209 -5.62 9.71 20.30
N ASN A 210 -6.14 8.92 21.24
CA ASN A 210 -7.38 8.16 21.12
C ASN A 210 -7.45 7.30 19.84
N ILE A 211 -6.31 6.74 19.44
CA ILE A 211 -6.15 6.01 18.18
C ILE A 211 -6.98 4.72 18.20
N PHE A 212 -7.68 4.45 17.09
CA PHE A 212 -8.47 3.23 16.83
C PHE A 212 -9.65 2.91 17.78
N LYS A 213 -10.10 3.83 18.64
CA LYS A 213 -11.25 3.59 19.54
C LYS A 213 -12.55 3.15 18.84
N ASN A 214 -12.69 3.39 17.53
CA ASN A 214 -13.85 3.01 16.72
C ASN A 214 -13.49 2.35 15.37
N ALA A 215 -12.32 1.72 15.25
CA ALA A 215 -11.92 1.07 14.00
C ALA A 215 -12.86 -0.10 13.68
N LYS A 216 -13.52 -0.06 12.51
CA LYS A 216 -14.37 -1.15 12.04
C LYS A 216 -13.63 -1.93 10.94
N PRO A 217 -13.39 -3.23 11.12
CA PRO A 217 -12.83 -4.04 10.04
C PRO A 217 -13.83 -4.09 8.89
N PHE A 218 -13.32 -4.07 7.66
CA PHE A 218 -14.11 -4.32 6.46
C PHE A 218 -13.30 -5.20 5.51
N ASN A 219 -13.96 -6.17 4.89
CA ASN A 219 -13.33 -7.08 3.95
C ASN A 219 -13.50 -6.54 2.54
N ILE A 220 -12.44 -6.67 1.74
CA ILE A 220 -12.43 -6.30 0.32
C ILE A 220 -12.31 -7.59 -0.47
N HIS A 221 -13.16 -7.73 -1.48
CA HIS A 221 -13.02 -8.78 -2.49
C HIS A 221 -12.74 -8.10 -3.83
N ASP A 222 -11.74 -8.58 -4.55
CA ASP A 222 -11.41 -8.16 -5.91
C ASP A 222 -11.01 -9.41 -6.69
N GLU A 223 -11.33 -9.47 -7.97
CA GLU A 223 -11.15 -10.65 -8.80
C GLU A 223 -9.87 -10.53 -9.63
N GLU A 224 -8.96 -11.49 -9.48
CA GLU A 224 -7.81 -11.58 -10.36
C GLU A 224 -8.19 -12.34 -11.63
N TYR A 225 -7.91 -11.73 -12.78
CA TYR A 225 -8.16 -12.36 -14.07
C TYR A 225 -7.05 -13.38 -14.36
N PRO A 226 -7.39 -14.52 -14.99
CA PRO A 226 -6.40 -15.52 -15.37
C PRO A 226 -5.28 -14.90 -16.23
N LEU A 227 -4.05 -15.31 -15.94
CA LEU A 227 -2.84 -14.95 -16.69
C LEU A 227 -2.63 -15.87 -17.88
#